data_AF-L1Q6H8-F1
#
_entry.id   AF-L1Q6H8-F1
#
_cell.length_a   1.000
_cell.length_b   1.000
_cell.length_c   1.000
_cell.angle_alpha   90.00
_cell.angle_beta   90.00
_cell.angle_gamma   90.00
#
_symmetry.space_group_name_H-M   'P 1'
#
loop_
_entity.id
_entity.type
_entity.pdbx_description
1 polymer ?
#
loop_
_entity_poly.entity_id
_entity_poly.type
_entity_poly.pdbx_seq_one_letter_code
_entity_poly.pdbx_strand_id
1 'polypeptide(L)'
;MKKKLISNSILGVIVLVVAICIISVKKVTIDINGNSKVVYTYEKNYQYLLQKENINLSSEDEVSVDLNEEIKRNSTIVINQVKNITIILNGNIQEYKTKSNTVGQVLKELNISISNNDKINKNIEDYIVNNDEIVINQLTTKTEEVLKDIDFNEKTVTDYKTPVGETRVIKEGENGQKKEYYTVVYEGNKEISRTLIKEEIVKEPSEKIIGVGNFDANSLTVCVNKKSQLSQDFVPSDLVLPNVRMAVSSDRLYMRKEAANALESLFNAADADGIYLYAVSGYRSYSYQSSIYNPYSGYSAPPGASEHQLGLAMDVTAAQYGGNLVTEFGYTDEGKWLAENAHKYGFVVRYLEGKEDITGYYYEPWHIRYLGVELATELKEKGLTLEEFYGEY
;
A
#
# COMPACT_ATOMS: atom_id res chain seq x y z
N MET A 1 -17.46 -124.87 36.90
CA MET A 1 -16.42 -123.93 36.41
C MET A 1 -16.48 -123.83 34.89
N LYS A 2 -16.87 -122.68 34.33
CA LYS A 2 -16.33 -122.13 33.06
C LYS A 2 -16.72 -120.65 33.00
N LYS A 3 -15.71 -119.79 33.16
CA LYS A 3 -15.76 -118.32 33.11
C LYS A 3 -15.45 -117.85 31.68
N LYS A 4 -16.01 -116.68 31.37
CA LYS A 4 -15.56 -115.65 30.39
C LYS A 4 -15.57 -116.02 28.91
N LEU A 5 -16.44 -115.34 28.15
CA LEU A 5 -16.14 -114.83 26.80
C LEU A 5 -17.19 -113.82 26.31
N ILE A 6 -17.36 -112.69 27.00
CA ILE A 6 -18.04 -111.51 26.45
C ILE A 6 -17.30 -110.28 27.00
N SER A 7 -16.31 -109.74 26.26
CA SER A 7 -15.68 -108.46 26.62
C SER A 7 -14.80 -107.82 25.55
N ASN A 8 -14.40 -108.52 24.48
CA ASN A 8 -13.46 -107.95 23.49
C ASN A 8 -14.14 -107.36 22.25
N SER A 9 -15.39 -107.71 21.97
CA SER A 9 -16.12 -107.26 20.77
C SER A 9 -16.68 -105.84 20.90
N ILE A 10 -17.18 -105.47 22.10
CA ILE A 10 -17.77 -104.14 22.34
C ILE A 10 -16.66 -103.08 22.45
N LEU A 11 -15.53 -103.40 23.10
CA LEU A 11 -14.40 -102.48 23.20
C LEU A 11 -13.71 -102.26 21.84
N GLY A 12 -13.61 -103.31 21.01
CA GLY A 12 -13.08 -103.20 19.63
C GLY A 12 -13.99 -102.36 18.72
N VAL A 13 -15.31 -102.50 18.82
CA VAL A 13 -16.27 -101.65 18.08
C VAL A 13 -16.25 -100.22 18.59
N ILE A 14 -16.14 -99.98 19.90
CA ILE A 14 -16.04 -98.61 20.44
C ILE A 14 -14.71 -97.97 20.05
N VAL A 15 -13.57 -98.67 20.11
CA VAL A 15 -12.27 -98.14 19.67
C VAL A 15 -12.24 -97.92 18.16
N LEU A 16 -12.87 -98.78 17.36
CA LEU A 16 -12.98 -98.61 15.92
C LEU A 16 -13.94 -97.45 15.56
N VAL A 17 -15.07 -97.30 16.26
CA VAL A 17 -16.01 -96.19 16.07
C VAL A 17 -15.39 -94.87 16.54
N VAL A 18 -14.66 -94.84 17.66
CA VAL A 18 -13.92 -93.65 18.11
C VAL A 18 -12.76 -93.32 17.16
N ALA A 19 -12.03 -94.33 16.65
CA ALA A 19 -11.01 -94.13 15.63
C ALA A 19 -11.59 -93.64 14.29
N ILE A 20 -12.73 -94.19 13.84
CA ILE A 20 -13.47 -93.75 12.66
C ILE A 20 -14.01 -92.33 12.85
N CYS A 21 -14.50 -91.97 14.04
CA CYS A 21 -14.92 -90.61 14.36
C CYS A 21 -13.74 -89.63 14.29
N ILE A 22 -12.56 -90.00 14.78
CA ILE A 22 -11.33 -89.19 14.69
C ILE A 22 -10.83 -89.08 13.23
N ILE A 23 -11.02 -90.11 12.40
CA ILE A 23 -10.66 -90.09 10.97
C ILE A 23 -11.65 -89.23 10.14
N SER A 24 -12.90 -89.09 10.58
CA SER A 24 -13.96 -88.39 9.81
C SER A 24 -14.01 -86.88 10.03
N VAL A 25 -13.36 -86.34 11.07
CA VAL A 25 -13.24 -84.88 11.29
C VAL A 25 -12.39 -84.25 10.18
N LYS A 26 -12.91 -83.19 9.56
CA LYS A 26 -12.20 -82.37 8.58
C LYS A 26 -11.77 -81.07 9.25
N LYS A 27 -10.46 -80.78 9.26
CA LYS A 27 -9.92 -79.46 9.63
C LYS A 27 -10.12 -78.53 8.44
N VAL A 28 -10.75 -77.37 8.64
CA VAL A 28 -11.01 -76.38 7.59
C VAL A 28 -10.60 -75.01 8.13
N THR A 29 -9.95 -74.20 7.30
CA THR A 29 -9.70 -72.79 7.60
C THR A 29 -10.78 -71.96 6.93
N ILE A 30 -11.56 -71.23 7.71
CA ILE A 30 -12.50 -70.22 7.21
C ILE A 30 -11.78 -68.87 7.31
N ASP A 31 -11.45 -68.29 6.18
CA ASP A 31 -10.93 -66.93 6.10
C ASP A 31 -12.07 -65.98 5.69
N ILE A 32 -12.49 -65.10 6.59
CA ILE A 32 -13.45 -64.04 6.27
C ILE A 32 -12.69 -62.72 6.28
N ASN A 33 -12.61 -62.06 5.13
CA ASN A 33 -12.01 -60.73 5.01
C ASN A 33 -10.56 -60.68 5.56
N GLY A 34 -9.77 -61.74 5.38
CA GLY A 34 -8.40 -61.87 5.88
C GLY A 34 -8.29 -62.41 7.32
N ASN A 35 -9.41 -62.57 8.03
CA ASN A 35 -9.44 -63.13 9.37
C ASN A 35 -9.69 -64.63 9.31
N SER A 36 -8.60 -65.40 9.38
CA SER A 36 -8.62 -66.87 9.36
C SER A 36 -9.00 -67.45 10.72
N LYS A 37 -10.05 -68.28 10.74
CA LYS A 37 -10.47 -69.13 11.85
C LYS A 37 -10.37 -70.59 11.44
N VAL A 38 -9.64 -71.39 12.21
CA VAL A 38 -9.62 -72.84 12.02
C VAL A 38 -10.82 -73.46 12.73
N VAL A 39 -11.59 -74.26 11.99
CA VAL A 39 -12.72 -75.02 12.51
C VAL A 39 -12.54 -76.50 12.20
N TYR A 40 -13.12 -77.35 13.04
CA TYR A 40 -13.14 -78.80 12.88
C TYR A 40 -14.58 -79.22 12.66
N THR A 41 -14.87 -79.86 11.53
CA THR A 41 -16.25 -80.12 11.11
C THR A 41 -16.45 -81.55 10.59
N TYR A 42 -17.68 -82.02 10.70
CA TYR A 42 -18.19 -83.23 10.07
C TYR A 42 -19.16 -82.89 8.91
N GLU A 43 -19.38 -81.60 8.62
CA GLU A 43 -20.30 -81.18 7.56
C GLU A 43 -19.85 -81.70 6.19
N LYS A 44 -20.84 -81.98 5.34
CA LYS A 44 -20.60 -82.56 4.02
C LYS A 44 -20.01 -81.53 3.05
N ASN A 45 -20.56 -80.32 3.02
CA ASN A 45 -20.21 -79.24 2.09
C ASN A 45 -20.04 -77.90 2.81
N TYR A 46 -19.50 -76.91 2.10
CA TYR A 46 -19.23 -75.59 2.67
C TYR A 46 -20.50 -74.82 3.05
N GLN A 47 -21.63 -75.01 2.36
CA GLN A 47 -22.91 -74.38 2.70
C GLN A 47 -23.34 -74.72 4.15
N TYR A 48 -23.34 -76.01 4.51
CA TYR A 48 -23.71 -76.44 5.86
C TYR A 48 -22.69 -75.97 6.90
N LEU A 49 -21.41 -75.94 6.54
CA LEU A 49 -20.37 -75.41 7.42
C LEU A 49 -20.61 -73.94 7.76
N LEU A 50 -20.87 -73.10 6.76
CA LEU A 50 -21.13 -71.67 6.98
C LEU A 50 -22.42 -71.44 7.78
N GLN A 51 -23.49 -72.19 7.49
CA GLN A 51 -24.73 -72.13 8.25
C GLN A 51 -24.51 -72.48 9.73
N LYS A 52 -23.72 -73.52 10.03
CA LYS A 52 -23.40 -73.95 11.39
C LYS A 52 -22.55 -72.93 12.16
N GLU A 53 -21.62 -72.29 11.46
CA GLU A 53 -20.80 -71.21 12.02
C GLU A 53 -21.55 -69.87 12.08
N ASN A 54 -22.84 -69.83 11.72
CA ASN A 54 -23.70 -68.65 11.65
C ASN A 54 -23.15 -67.55 10.73
N ILE A 55 -22.48 -67.95 9.65
CA ILE A 55 -21.94 -67.06 8.64
C ILE A 55 -22.98 -66.92 7.53
N ASN A 56 -23.61 -65.75 7.46
CA ASN A 56 -24.56 -65.41 6.41
C ASN A 56 -23.82 -64.74 5.26
N LEU A 57 -23.99 -65.28 4.06
CA LEU A 57 -23.44 -64.71 2.83
C LEU A 57 -24.49 -63.88 2.11
N SER A 58 -24.07 -62.72 1.60
CA SER A 58 -24.84 -61.96 0.61
C SER A 58 -24.64 -62.56 -0.78
N SER A 59 -25.54 -62.28 -1.72
CA SER A 59 -25.38 -62.67 -3.13
C SER A 59 -24.21 -61.96 -3.84
N GLU A 60 -23.67 -60.91 -3.24
CA GLU A 60 -22.54 -60.12 -3.78
C GLU A 60 -21.19 -60.54 -3.18
N ASP A 61 -21.20 -61.37 -2.13
CA ASP A 61 -19.98 -61.88 -1.49
C ASP A 61 -19.26 -62.86 -2.41
N GLU A 62 -17.92 -62.80 -2.40
CA GLU A 62 -17.10 -63.71 -3.18
C GLU A 62 -16.58 -64.84 -2.30
N VAL A 63 -16.80 -66.07 -2.74
CA VAL A 63 -16.39 -67.28 -2.02
C VAL A 63 -15.45 -68.09 -2.91
N SER A 64 -14.30 -68.49 -2.37
CA SER A 64 -13.25 -69.17 -3.14
C SER A 64 -13.57 -70.63 -3.53
N VAL A 65 -14.72 -71.15 -3.10
CA VAL A 65 -15.16 -72.53 -3.30
C VAL A 65 -16.64 -72.54 -3.67
N ASP A 66 -17.06 -73.56 -4.41
CA ASP A 66 -18.48 -73.84 -4.58
C ASP A 66 -19.06 -74.31 -3.23
N LEU A 67 -20.12 -73.65 -2.78
CA LEU A 67 -20.77 -73.94 -1.51
C LEU A 67 -21.32 -75.38 -1.44
N ASN A 68 -21.60 -76.00 -2.58
CA ASN A 68 -22.06 -77.39 -2.67
C ASN A 68 -20.92 -78.41 -2.77
N GLU A 69 -19.66 -77.99 -2.99
CA GLU A 69 -18.52 -78.89 -3.06
C GLU A 69 -18.29 -79.62 -1.73
N GLU A 70 -17.89 -80.89 -1.81
CA GLU A 70 -17.52 -81.65 -0.63
C GLU A 70 -16.28 -81.05 0.05
N ILE A 71 -16.35 -80.87 1.37
CA ILE A 71 -15.23 -80.36 2.16
C ILE A 71 -14.07 -81.37 2.12
N LYS A 72 -12.86 -80.90 1.84
CA LYS A 72 -11.62 -81.69 1.91
C LYS A 72 -10.90 -81.40 3.23
N ARG A 73 -10.22 -82.40 3.79
CA ARG A 73 -9.41 -82.20 5.01
C ARG A 73 -8.26 -81.23 4.72
N ASN A 74 -8.06 -80.25 5.60
CA ASN A 74 -7.09 -79.15 5.49
C ASN A 74 -7.39 -78.17 4.34
N SER A 75 -8.65 -78.05 3.89
CA SER A 75 -9.03 -77.03 2.91
C SER A 75 -9.19 -75.65 3.55
N THR A 76 -9.13 -74.61 2.69
CA THR A 76 -9.40 -73.23 3.07
C THR A 76 -10.57 -72.72 2.23
N ILE A 77 -11.54 -72.09 2.89
CA ILE A 77 -12.58 -71.28 2.26
C ILE A 77 -12.28 -69.82 2.55
N VAL A 78 -12.14 -69.02 1.50
CA VAL A 78 -11.96 -67.57 1.59
C VAL A 78 -13.26 -66.88 1.21
N ILE A 79 -13.75 -66.01 2.07
CA ILE A 79 -14.98 -65.24 1.92
C ILE A 79 -14.60 -63.75 1.96
N ASN A 80 -14.79 -63.06 0.84
CA ASN A 80 -14.65 -61.61 0.75
C ASN A 80 -16.05 -61.01 0.72
N GLN A 81 -16.48 -60.49 1.86
CA GLN A 81 -17.82 -59.90 2.01
C GLN A 81 -17.86 -58.50 1.41
N VAL A 82 -18.94 -58.21 0.68
CA VAL A 82 -19.21 -56.85 0.19
C VAL A 82 -19.76 -56.00 1.31
N LYS A 83 -19.15 -54.83 1.49
CA LYS A 83 -19.53 -53.82 2.48
C LYS A 83 -20.02 -52.58 1.75
N ASN A 84 -21.20 -52.08 2.12
CA ASN A 84 -21.61 -50.72 1.79
C ASN A 84 -20.94 -49.79 2.78
N ILE A 85 -20.35 -48.70 2.31
CA ILE A 85 -19.71 -47.69 3.14
C ILE A 85 -20.08 -46.29 2.63
N THR A 86 -20.01 -45.31 3.51
CA THR A 86 -20.18 -43.90 3.18
C THR A 86 -18.84 -43.18 3.32
N ILE A 87 -18.38 -42.53 2.27
CA ILE A 87 -17.25 -41.61 2.30
C ILE A 87 -17.77 -40.18 2.35
N ILE A 88 -17.39 -39.43 3.38
CA ILE A 88 -17.64 -37.99 3.48
C ILE A 88 -16.32 -37.27 3.26
N LEU A 89 -16.04 -36.88 2.01
CA LEU A 89 -14.80 -36.20 1.63
C LEU A 89 -15.04 -34.68 1.54
N ASN A 90 -14.46 -33.93 2.47
CA ASN A 90 -14.61 -32.48 2.56
C ASN A 90 -16.09 -32.02 2.59
N GLY A 91 -16.95 -32.80 3.26
CA GLY A 91 -18.40 -32.59 3.32
C GLY A 91 -19.21 -33.15 2.15
N ASN A 92 -18.56 -33.65 1.08
CA ASN A 92 -19.27 -34.33 -0.01
C ASN A 92 -19.50 -35.80 0.36
N ILE A 93 -20.77 -36.20 0.41
CA ILE A 93 -21.21 -37.54 0.81
C ILE A 93 -21.34 -38.43 -0.44
N GLN A 94 -20.70 -39.60 -0.41
CA GLN A 94 -20.78 -40.60 -1.47
C GLN A 94 -20.81 -42.02 -0.88
N GLU A 95 -21.71 -42.86 -1.39
CA GLU A 95 -21.82 -44.26 -0.98
C GLU A 95 -21.05 -45.18 -1.95
N TYR A 96 -20.36 -46.17 -1.40
CA TYR A 96 -19.54 -47.12 -2.15
C TYR A 96 -19.76 -48.55 -1.68
N LYS A 97 -19.63 -49.49 -2.62
CA LYS A 97 -19.51 -50.92 -2.33
C LYS A 97 -18.07 -51.36 -2.47
N THR A 98 -17.54 -52.07 -1.49
CA THR A 98 -16.14 -52.51 -1.49
C THR A 98 -15.97 -53.89 -0.86
N LYS A 99 -14.96 -54.63 -1.30
CA LYS A 99 -14.47 -55.87 -0.68
C LYS A 99 -13.22 -55.64 0.17
N SER A 100 -12.68 -54.42 0.19
CA SER A 100 -11.50 -54.02 0.96
C SER A 100 -11.77 -54.18 2.46
N ASN A 101 -10.76 -54.56 3.23
CA ASN A 101 -10.90 -54.95 4.64
C ASN A 101 -10.58 -53.82 5.61
N THR A 102 -9.76 -52.86 5.20
CA THR A 102 -9.32 -51.74 6.04
C THR A 102 -9.61 -50.40 5.39
N VAL A 103 -9.67 -49.35 6.20
CA VAL A 103 -9.81 -47.96 5.73
C VAL A 103 -8.75 -47.63 4.68
N GLY A 104 -7.47 -47.96 4.93
CA GLY A 104 -6.38 -47.68 4.01
C GLY A 104 -6.53 -48.38 2.64
N GLN A 105 -7.09 -49.59 2.60
CA GLN A 105 -7.36 -50.30 1.35
C GLN A 105 -8.48 -49.62 0.55
N VAL A 106 -9.55 -49.19 1.22
CA VAL A 106 -10.64 -48.43 0.58
C VAL A 106 -10.14 -47.11 0.01
N LEU A 107 -9.36 -46.34 0.77
CA LEU A 107 -8.82 -45.08 0.29
C LEU A 107 -7.95 -45.28 -0.95
N LYS A 108 -7.14 -46.35 -0.97
CA LYS A 108 -6.34 -46.72 -2.14
C LYS A 108 -7.20 -47.13 -3.33
N GLU A 109 -8.24 -47.93 -3.12
CA GLU A 109 -9.20 -48.34 -4.15
C GLU A 109 -9.90 -47.14 -4.80
N LEU A 110 -10.28 -46.15 -4.00
CA LEU A 110 -10.94 -44.92 -4.45
C LEU A 110 -9.95 -43.85 -4.96
N ASN A 111 -8.65 -44.14 -4.98
CA ASN A 111 -7.58 -43.19 -5.30
C ASN A 111 -7.60 -41.92 -4.44
N ILE A 112 -8.07 -42.02 -3.20
CA ILE A 112 -8.07 -40.94 -2.22
C ILE A 112 -6.73 -40.96 -1.49
N SER A 113 -5.91 -39.94 -1.74
CA SER A 113 -4.65 -39.74 -1.01
C SER A 113 -4.90 -38.86 0.22
N ILE A 114 -4.34 -39.28 1.36
CA ILE A 114 -4.39 -38.54 2.61
C ILE A 114 -2.98 -38.10 3.02
N SER A 115 -2.85 -36.87 3.48
CA SER A 115 -1.62 -36.33 4.07
C SER A 115 -1.65 -36.48 5.61
N ASN A 116 -0.50 -36.32 6.26
CA ASN A 116 -0.41 -36.32 7.73
C ASN A 116 -1.21 -35.18 8.39
N ASN A 117 -1.59 -34.15 7.62
CA ASN A 117 -2.35 -33.00 8.12
C ASN A 117 -3.86 -33.18 7.95
N ASP A 118 -4.30 -34.19 7.20
CA ASP A 118 -5.73 -34.43 6.96
C ASP A 118 -6.36 -35.06 8.22
N LYS A 119 -7.61 -34.70 8.51
CA LYS A 119 -8.36 -35.29 9.61
C LYS A 119 -9.22 -36.42 9.07
N ILE A 120 -8.98 -37.62 9.57
CA ILE A 120 -9.81 -38.79 9.30
C ILE A 120 -10.42 -39.29 10.61
N ASN A 121 -11.70 -39.65 10.59
CA ASN A 121 -12.39 -40.14 11.80
C ASN A 121 -11.98 -41.57 12.22
N LYS A 122 -11.35 -42.34 11.32
CA LYS A 122 -10.87 -43.71 11.51
C LYS A 122 -9.40 -43.86 11.12
N ASN A 123 -8.66 -44.74 11.79
CA ASN A 123 -7.27 -45.05 11.42
C ASN A 123 -7.23 -45.87 10.12
N ILE A 124 -6.17 -45.71 9.31
CA ILE A 124 -5.97 -46.48 8.06
C ILE A 124 -5.91 -47.99 8.29
N GLU A 125 -5.48 -48.43 9.47
CA GLU A 125 -5.40 -49.84 9.84
C GLU A 125 -6.74 -50.40 10.37
N ASP A 126 -7.72 -49.53 10.66
CA ASP A 126 -9.01 -49.96 11.19
C ASP A 126 -9.75 -50.82 10.15
N TYR A 127 -10.30 -51.93 10.63
CA TYR A 127 -11.17 -52.79 9.83
C TYR A 127 -12.50 -52.08 9.54
N ILE A 128 -12.95 -52.18 8.29
CA ILE A 128 -14.25 -51.64 7.87
C ILE A 128 -15.35 -52.69 7.99
N VAL A 129 -16.51 -52.28 8.50
CA VAL A 129 -17.74 -53.08 8.57
C VAL A 129 -18.82 -52.56 7.62
N ASN A 130 -19.87 -53.33 7.42
CA ASN A 130 -20.98 -52.90 6.56
C ASN A 130 -21.71 -51.70 7.18
N ASN A 131 -22.06 -50.73 6.33
CA ASN A 131 -22.62 -49.42 6.64
C ASN A 131 -21.68 -48.48 7.43
N ASP A 132 -20.37 -48.67 7.33
CA ASP A 132 -19.40 -47.78 7.96
C ASP A 132 -19.35 -46.39 7.30
N GLU A 133 -19.14 -45.35 8.12
CA GLU A 133 -18.92 -43.97 7.67
C GLU A 133 -17.46 -43.56 7.89
N ILE A 134 -16.80 -43.11 6.83
CA ILE A 134 -15.42 -42.63 6.83
C ILE A 134 -15.45 -41.15 6.43
N VAL A 135 -15.13 -40.28 7.39
CA VAL A 135 -15.11 -38.82 7.21
C VAL A 135 -13.67 -38.37 7.05
N ILE A 136 -13.39 -37.64 5.97
CA ILE A 136 -12.07 -37.17 5.58
C ILE A 136 -12.15 -35.68 5.30
N ASN A 137 -11.42 -34.90 6.09
CA ASN A 137 -11.25 -33.46 5.91
C ASN A 137 -9.80 -33.18 5.52
N GLN A 138 -9.58 -32.87 4.25
CA GLN A 138 -8.26 -32.57 3.71
C GLN A 138 -7.87 -31.14 4.01
N LEU A 139 -6.67 -30.97 4.59
CA LEU A 139 -6.10 -29.66 4.86
C LEU A 139 -5.12 -29.30 3.74
N THR A 140 -5.44 -28.25 2.99
CA THR A 140 -4.55 -27.72 1.97
C THR A 140 -4.04 -26.34 2.37
N THR A 141 -2.74 -26.12 2.16
CA THR A 141 -2.10 -24.84 2.45
C THR A 141 -1.67 -24.20 1.13
N LYS A 142 -2.05 -22.94 0.92
CA LYS A 142 -1.67 -22.18 -0.28
C LYS A 142 -1.05 -20.84 0.12
N THR A 143 -0.20 -20.31 -0.75
CA THR A 143 0.23 -18.92 -0.66
C THR A 143 -0.68 -18.08 -1.54
N GLU A 144 -1.34 -17.08 -0.95
CA GLU A 144 -2.14 -16.11 -1.70
C GLU A 144 -1.51 -14.72 -1.61
N GLU A 145 -1.58 -13.97 -2.71
CA GLU A 145 -1.19 -12.56 -2.75
C GLU A 145 -2.44 -11.66 -2.78
N VAL A 146 -2.43 -10.61 -1.96
CA VAL A 146 -3.49 -9.60 -1.92
C VAL A 146 -2.84 -8.23 -2.12
N LEU A 147 -3.34 -7.48 -3.11
CA LEU A 147 -2.97 -6.07 -3.27
C LEU A 147 -3.80 -5.22 -2.30
N LYS A 148 -3.12 -4.35 -1.57
CA LYS A 148 -3.74 -3.32 -0.73
C LYS A 148 -3.15 -1.95 -1.04
N ASP A 149 -4.01 -0.94 -0.98
CA ASP A 149 -3.59 0.44 -1.10
C ASP A 149 -2.90 0.91 0.20
N ILE A 150 -1.95 1.82 0.04
CA ILE A 150 -1.30 2.54 1.13
C ILE A 150 -1.71 4.00 0.98
N ASP A 151 -2.43 4.53 1.96
CA ASP A 151 -2.86 5.93 1.92
C ASP A 151 -1.64 6.86 1.90
N PHE A 152 -1.73 7.92 1.10
CA PHE A 152 -0.73 8.98 1.14
C PHE A 152 -0.90 9.88 2.36
N ASN A 153 0.20 10.53 2.75
CA ASN A 153 0.18 11.56 3.78
C ASN A 153 -0.01 12.96 3.17
N GLU A 154 -0.60 13.86 3.94
CA GLU A 154 -0.69 15.28 3.60
C GLU A 154 0.44 16.06 4.27
N LYS A 155 1.06 16.98 3.53
CA LYS A 155 2.09 17.89 4.02
C LYS A 155 1.69 19.32 3.73
N THR A 156 1.72 20.17 4.75
CA THR A 156 1.48 21.60 4.59
C THR A 156 2.78 22.36 4.37
N VAL A 157 2.73 23.35 3.48
CA VAL A 157 3.85 24.28 3.22
C VAL A 157 3.31 25.70 3.12
N THR A 158 4.15 26.68 3.43
CA THR A 158 3.82 28.10 3.21
C THR A 158 3.73 28.38 1.72
N ASP A 159 2.68 29.08 1.30
CA ASP A 159 2.42 29.43 -0.09
C ASP A 159 2.23 30.94 -0.24
N TYR A 160 3.22 31.59 -0.86
CA TYR A 160 3.24 33.05 -0.96
C TYR A 160 2.40 33.58 -2.13
N LYS A 161 1.69 32.71 -2.87
CA LYS A 161 0.69 33.11 -3.89
C LYS A 161 -0.73 33.12 -3.36
N THR A 162 -0.99 32.40 -2.26
CA THR A 162 -2.34 32.23 -1.72
C THR A 162 -2.59 33.26 -0.62
N PRO A 163 -3.74 33.96 -0.62
CA PRO A 163 -4.09 34.91 0.44
C PRO A 163 -4.02 34.30 1.84
N VAL A 164 -3.62 35.10 2.83
CA VAL A 164 -3.63 34.66 4.24
C VAL A 164 -5.02 34.15 4.64
N GLY A 165 -5.06 32.97 5.24
CA GLY A 165 -6.29 32.30 5.69
C GLY A 165 -6.91 31.36 4.64
N GLU A 166 -6.40 31.37 3.41
CA GLU A 166 -6.79 30.43 2.35
C GLU A 166 -5.79 29.27 2.22
N THR A 167 -6.22 28.18 1.60
CA THR A 167 -5.36 27.06 1.23
C THR A 167 -5.60 26.65 -0.22
N ARG A 168 -4.58 26.08 -0.86
CA ARG A 168 -4.73 25.42 -2.16
C ARG A 168 -3.90 24.15 -2.24
N VAL A 169 -4.34 23.21 -3.08
CA VAL A 169 -3.52 22.02 -3.37
C VAL A 169 -2.41 22.44 -4.34
N ILE A 170 -1.16 22.28 -3.91
CA ILE A 170 0.03 22.53 -4.73
C ILE A 170 0.37 21.29 -5.55
N LYS A 171 0.24 20.11 -4.94
CA LYS A 171 0.49 18.81 -5.58
C LYS A 171 -0.48 17.77 -5.04
N GLU A 172 -1.14 17.05 -5.93
CA GLU A 172 -1.98 15.92 -5.52
C GLU A 172 -1.14 14.75 -5.00
N GLY A 173 -1.69 14.06 -4.01
CA GLY A 173 -1.13 12.82 -3.49
C GLY A 173 -1.63 11.63 -4.28
N GLU A 174 -0.86 10.54 -4.26
CA GLU A 174 -1.26 9.28 -4.87
C GLU A 174 -1.05 8.16 -3.87
N ASN A 175 -2.06 7.30 -3.73
CA ASN A 175 -1.93 6.12 -2.90
C ASN A 175 -0.79 5.23 -3.44
N GLY A 176 -0.03 4.68 -2.50
CA GLY A 176 0.89 3.60 -2.74
C GLY A 176 0.15 2.28 -2.84
N GLN A 177 0.90 1.22 -3.13
CA GLN A 177 0.38 -0.14 -3.17
C GLN A 177 1.38 -1.08 -2.51
N LYS A 178 0.87 -2.03 -1.73
CA LYS A 178 1.63 -3.17 -1.21
C LYS A 178 0.98 -4.49 -1.61
N LYS A 179 1.83 -5.50 -1.78
CA LYS A 179 1.43 -6.90 -1.83
C LYS A 179 1.60 -7.52 -0.45
N GLU A 180 0.53 -8.10 0.07
CA GLU A 180 0.55 -8.93 1.27
C GLU A 180 0.50 -10.40 0.87
N TYR A 181 1.44 -11.18 1.39
CA TYR A 181 1.54 -12.61 1.10
C TYR A 181 1.05 -13.39 2.32
N TYR A 182 0.06 -14.24 2.11
CA TYR A 182 -0.58 -15.01 3.15
C TYR A 182 -0.36 -16.51 2.97
N THR A 183 -0.08 -17.21 4.05
CA THR A 183 -0.32 -18.65 4.13
C THR A 183 -1.79 -18.84 4.51
N VAL A 184 -2.57 -19.47 3.64
CA VAL A 184 -3.99 -19.73 3.84
C VAL A 184 -4.22 -21.23 3.95
N VAL A 185 -4.88 -21.66 5.02
CA VAL A 185 -5.23 -23.07 5.27
C VAL A 185 -6.70 -23.27 4.97
N TYR A 186 -6.98 -24.21 4.09
CA TYR A 186 -8.33 -24.62 3.70
C TYR A 186 -8.64 -26.02 4.21
N GLU A 187 -9.86 -26.20 4.69
CA GLU A 187 -10.49 -27.51 4.85
C GLU A 187 -11.47 -27.70 3.68
N GLY A 188 -11.09 -28.54 2.72
CA GLY A 188 -11.76 -28.57 1.42
C GLY A 188 -11.68 -27.22 0.70
N ASN A 189 -12.85 -26.59 0.49
CA ASN A 189 -12.97 -25.26 -0.15
C ASN A 189 -13.18 -24.10 0.84
N LYS A 190 -13.21 -24.39 2.14
CA LYS A 190 -13.47 -23.38 3.17
C LYS A 190 -12.17 -22.89 3.78
N GLU A 191 -11.93 -21.58 3.74
CA GLU A 191 -10.82 -20.94 4.46
C GLU A 191 -11.03 -21.10 5.97
N ILE A 192 -10.05 -21.70 6.65
CA ILE A 192 -10.06 -21.91 8.10
C ILE A 192 -9.19 -20.88 8.81
N SER A 193 -8.03 -20.58 8.23
CA SER A 193 -7.13 -19.56 8.78
C SER A 193 -6.26 -18.94 7.69
N ARG A 194 -5.81 -17.73 7.99
CA ARG A 194 -4.91 -16.94 7.16
C ARG A 194 -3.86 -16.29 8.04
N THR A 195 -2.59 -16.43 7.67
CA THR A 195 -1.46 -15.85 8.39
C THR A 195 -0.60 -15.03 7.44
N LEU A 196 -0.38 -13.76 7.79
CA LEU A 196 0.49 -12.86 7.03
C LEU A 196 1.94 -13.33 7.17
N ILE A 197 2.60 -13.56 6.04
CA ILE A 197 4.01 -13.99 5.98
C ILE A 197 4.92 -12.78 5.84
N LYS A 198 4.60 -11.92 4.87
CA LYS A 198 5.38 -10.74 4.53
C LYS A 198 4.52 -9.72 3.78
N GLU A 199 5.02 -8.50 3.75
CA GLU A 199 4.50 -7.42 2.93
C GLU A 199 5.62 -6.90 2.02
N GLU A 200 5.26 -6.45 0.83
CA GLU A 200 6.18 -5.88 -0.14
C GLU A 200 5.53 -4.64 -0.75
N ILE A 201 6.16 -3.46 -0.57
CA ILE A 201 5.70 -2.23 -1.21
C ILE A 201 6.03 -2.32 -2.70
N VAL A 202 5.01 -2.22 -3.54
CA VAL A 202 5.15 -2.24 -5.01
C VAL A 202 5.07 -0.85 -5.62
N LYS A 203 4.43 0.10 -4.92
CA LYS A 203 4.40 1.51 -5.28
C LYS A 203 4.43 2.33 -3.99
N GLU A 204 5.42 3.21 -3.83
CA GLU A 204 5.45 4.14 -2.70
C GLU A 204 4.33 5.17 -2.82
N PRO A 205 3.64 5.54 -1.72
CA PRO A 205 2.70 6.65 -1.75
C PRO A 205 3.43 7.97 -1.98
N SER A 206 2.82 8.89 -2.72
CA SER A 206 3.35 10.25 -2.90
C SER A 206 2.55 11.26 -2.09
N GLU A 207 3.25 12.14 -1.36
CA GLU A 207 2.63 13.16 -0.51
C GLU A 207 1.72 14.10 -1.31
N LYS A 208 0.56 14.43 -0.73
CA LYS A 208 -0.25 15.58 -1.14
C LYS A 208 0.28 16.83 -0.46
N ILE A 209 0.60 17.85 -1.25
CA ILE A 209 1.14 19.12 -0.74
C ILE A 209 0.03 20.16 -0.73
N ILE A 210 -0.29 20.65 0.46
CA ILE A 210 -1.27 21.73 0.67
C ILE A 210 -0.51 23.02 0.99
N GLY A 211 -0.68 24.03 0.14
CA GLY A 211 -0.18 25.37 0.37
C GLY A 211 -1.09 26.12 1.32
N VAL A 212 -0.53 26.64 2.42
CA VAL A 212 -1.20 27.55 3.36
C VAL A 212 -0.81 28.96 2.99
N GLY A 213 -1.79 29.79 2.67
CA GLY A 213 -1.58 31.12 2.16
C GLY A 213 -0.84 32.04 3.11
N ASN A 214 0.14 32.76 2.57
CA ASN A 214 0.92 33.79 3.26
C ASN A 214 1.05 35.09 2.45
N PHE A 215 0.21 35.26 1.42
CA PHE A 215 0.14 36.51 0.67
C PHE A 215 -0.69 37.54 1.45
N ASP A 216 -0.01 38.50 2.07
CA ASP A 216 -0.62 39.67 2.70
C ASP A 216 -0.11 40.94 2.01
N ALA A 217 -0.99 41.63 1.30
CA ALA A 217 -0.68 42.88 0.60
C ALA A 217 -0.20 44.00 1.53
N ASN A 218 -0.53 43.94 2.83
CA ASN A 218 -0.07 44.92 3.82
C ASN A 218 1.30 44.57 4.41
N SER A 219 1.81 43.36 4.20
CA SER A 219 3.14 42.97 4.63
C SER A 219 4.21 43.78 3.88
N LEU A 220 5.24 44.22 4.60
CA LEU A 220 6.38 44.92 4.00
C LEU A 220 7.18 44.00 3.06
N THR A 221 7.13 42.70 3.33
CA THR A 221 7.97 41.69 2.66
C THR A 221 7.23 40.95 1.55
N VAL A 222 5.95 41.27 1.28
CA VAL A 222 5.14 40.57 0.26
C VAL A 222 5.81 40.57 -1.12
N CYS A 223 5.85 39.41 -1.75
CA CYS A 223 6.37 39.26 -3.11
C CYS A 223 5.26 39.49 -4.13
N VAL A 224 5.30 40.63 -4.81
CA VAL A 224 4.37 40.98 -5.90
C VAL A 224 5.12 40.85 -7.22
N ASN A 225 4.57 40.05 -8.14
CA ASN A 225 5.14 39.83 -9.46
C ASN A 225 4.04 39.36 -10.43
N LYS A 226 4.43 38.88 -11.62
CA LYS A 226 3.48 38.42 -12.65
C LYS A 226 2.58 37.26 -12.18
N LYS A 227 3.03 36.46 -11.21
CA LYS A 227 2.33 35.29 -10.65
C LYS A 227 1.52 35.63 -9.39
N SER A 228 1.94 36.65 -8.62
CA SER A 228 1.31 37.08 -7.37
C SER A 228 0.89 38.54 -7.47
N GLN A 229 -0.41 38.78 -7.69
CA GLN A 229 -0.95 40.09 -8.04
C GLN A 229 -1.80 40.69 -6.93
N LEU A 230 -1.71 42.00 -6.77
CA LEU A 230 -2.55 42.80 -5.89
C LEU A 230 -3.95 42.99 -6.49
N SER A 231 -4.94 43.11 -5.61
CA SER A 231 -6.29 43.54 -6.00
C SER A 231 -6.27 44.93 -6.64
N GLN A 232 -7.20 45.17 -7.57
CA GLN A 232 -7.43 46.50 -8.15
C GLN A 232 -7.78 47.56 -7.11
N ASP A 233 -8.35 47.15 -5.97
CA ASP A 233 -8.82 48.03 -4.91
C ASP A 233 -7.75 48.26 -3.82
N PHE A 234 -6.60 47.58 -3.92
CA PHE A 234 -5.54 47.73 -2.93
C PHE A 234 -4.84 49.09 -3.07
N VAL A 235 -4.93 49.87 -2.00
CA VAL A 235 -4.25 51.16 -1.80
C VAL A 235 -3.71 51.20 -0.37
N PRO A 236 -2.40 51.40 -0.15
CA PRO A 236 -1.86 51.55 1.20
C PRO A 236 -2.48 52.76 1.92
N SER A 237 -2.84 52.58 3.18
CA SER A 237 -3.51 53.63 3.98
C SER A 237 -2.54 54.66 4.59
N ASP A 238 -1.24 54.42 4.51
CA ASP A 238 -0.17 55.16 5.19
C ASP A 238 0.81 55.83 4.22
N LEU A 239 0.35 56.20 3.03
CA LEU A 239 1.17 56.89 2.03
C LEU A 239 1.55 58.31 2.47
N VAL A 240 2.84 58.63 2.39
CA VAL A 240 3.42 59.95 2.68
C VAL A 240 4.45 60.32 1.60
N LEU A 241 4.70 61.62 1.42
CA LEU A 241 5.76 62.11 0.54
C LEU A 241 7.09 62.11 1.33
N PRO A 242 8.13 61.37 0.91
CA PRO A 242 9.44 61.41 1.55
C PRO A 242 10.14 62.75 1.32
N ASN A 243 10.86 63.24 2.33
CA ASN A 243 11.65 64.46 2.26
C ASN A 243 13.04 64.21 1.66
N VAL A 244 13.07 63.92 0.35
CA VAL A 244 14.30 63.63 -0.41
C VAL A 244 14.42 64.52 -1.65
N ARG A 245 15.59 64.58 -2.27
CA ARG A 245 15.75 65.21 -3.59
C ARG A 245 14.91 64.50 -4.63
N MET A 246 14.20 65.26 -5.46
CA MET A 246 13.28 64.76 -6.48
C MET A 246 13.75 65.19 -7.87
N ALA A 247 13.78 64.27 -8.83
CA ALA A 247 14.07 64.59 -10.23
C ALA A 247 12.84 65.17 -10.96
N VAL A 248 11.64 64.83 -10.48
CA VAL A 248 10.35 65.25 -11.04
C VAL A 248 9.41 65.68 -9.91
N SER A 249 8.57 66.69 -10.12
CA SER A 249 7.50 67.04 -9.19
C SER A 249 6.24 66.25 -9.54
N SER A 250 5.93 65.19 -8.81
CA SER A 250 4.78 64.30 -9.08
C SER A 250 4.21 63.73 -7.79
N ASP A 251 2.88 63.58 -7.78
CA ASP A 251 2.10 62.77 -6.83
C ASP A 251 2.45 61.27 -6.85
N ARG A 252 3.26 60.82 -7.82
CA ARG A 252 3.78 59.45 -7.90
C ARG A 252 4.92 59.18 -6.92
N LEU A 253 5.39 60.16 -6.15
CA LEU A 253 6.54 59.97 -5.24
C LEU A 253 6.15 59.46 -3.84
N TYR A 254 4.86 59.29 -3.57
CA TYR A 254 4.40 58.82 -2.28
C TYR A 254 4.90 57.40 -2.01
N MET A 255 5.22 57.10 -0.76
CA MET A 255 5.57 55.76 -0.28
C MET A 255 4.87 55.51 1.04
N ARG A 256 4.74 54.24 1.43
CA ARG A 256 4.32 53.92 2.80
C ARG A 256 5.27 54.55 3.80
N LYS A 257 4.74 55.05 4.91
CA LYS A 257 5.47 55.85 5.89
C LYS A 257 6.81 55.26 6.33
N GLU A 258 6.85 53.94 6.56
CA GLU A 258 8.09 53.28 6.98
C GLU A 258 9.16 53.31 5.87
N ALA A 259 8.78 52.96 4.64
CA ALA A 259 9.68 53.01 3.49
C ALA A 259 10.12 54.43 3.15
N ALA A 260 9.24 55.43 3.33
CA ALA A 260 9.58 56.84 3.16
C ALA A 260 10.69 57.29 4.13
N ASN A 261 10.55 56.99 5.43
CA ASN A 261 11.56 57.32 6.44
C ASN A 261 12.89 56.60 6.18
N ALA A 262 12.83 55.36 5.71
CA ALA A 262 13.99 54.58 5.32
C ALA A 262 14.69 55.19 4.09
N LEU A 263 13.91 55.67 3.11
CA LEU A 263 14.45 56.34 1.91
C LEU A 263 15.17 57.64 2.28
N GLU A 264 14.60 58.44 3.20
CA GLU A 264 15.27 59.64 3.73
C GLU A 264 16.61 59.29 4.39
N SER A 265 16.65 58.21 5.16
CA SER A 265 17.89 57.73 5.80
C SER A 265 18.93 57.26 4.79
N LEU A 266 18.49 56.55 3.74
CA LEU A 266 19.34 56.13 2.61
C LEU A 266 19.95 57.34 1.89
N PHE A 267 19.14 58.36 1.59
CA PHE A 267 19.59 59.56 0.89
C PHE A 267 20.55 60.40 1.74
N ASN A 268 20.30 60.54 3.04
CA ASN A 268 21.21 61.23 3.96
C ASN A 268 22.57 60.53 4.06
N ALA A 269 22.58 59.20 4.01
CA ALA A 269 23.82 58.42 4.00
C ALA A 269 24.57 58.55 2.68
N ALA A 270 23.86 58.53 1.56
CA ALA A 270 24.44 58.80 0.25
C ALA A 270 25.10 60.19 0.23
N ASP A 271 24.43 61.21 0.78
CA ASP A 271 24.95 62.57 0.87
C ASP A 271 26.22 62.68 1.70
N ALA A 272 26.29 61.94 2.81
CA ALA A 272 27.47 61.89 3.66
C ALA A 272 28.69 61.29 2.92
N ASP A 273 28.44 60.40 1.96
CA ASP A 273 29.45 59.78 1.09
C ASP A 273 29.70 60.57 -0.21
N GLY A 274 29.05 61.72 -0.40
CA GLY A 274 29.16 62.54 -1.61
C GLY A 274 28.40 61.98 -2.82
N ILE A 275 27.45 61.08 -2.58
CA ILE A 275 26.61 60.41 -3.58
C ILE A 275 25.22 61.07 -3.61
N TYR A 276 24.83 61.62 -4.76
CA TYR A 276 23.59 62.39 -4.86
C TYR A 276 22.50 61.66 -5.65
N LEU A 277 21.62 60.99 -4.92
CA LEU A 277 20.43 60.32 -5.47
C LEU A 277 19.24 61.30 -5.64
N TYR A 278 18.36 60.97 -6.58
CA TYR A 278 17.11 61.69 -6.89
C TYR A 278 15.94 60.72 -7.07
N ALA A 279 14.83 60.95 -6.37
CA ALA A 279 13.61 60.16 -6.50
C ALA A 279 12.84 60.50 -7.79
N VAL A 280 12.31 59.48 -8.47
CA VAL A 280 11.60 59.60 -9.76
C VAL A 280 10.16 59.11 -9.68
N SER A 281 9.93 57.90 -9.14
CA SER A 281 8.59 57.29 -9.11
C SER A 281 8.45 56.29 -7.95
N GLY A 282 7.61 56.61 -6.98
CA GLY A 282 7.15 55.76 -5.88
C GLY A 282 5.80 55.10 -6.19
N TYR A 283 4.76 55.35 -5.39
CA TYR A 283 3.45 54.72 -5.50
C TYR A 283 2.77 54.94 -6.86
N ARG A 284 2.25 53.85 -7.43
CA ARG A 284 1.42 53.85 -8.64
C ARG A 284 0.14 53.04 -8.40
N SER A 285 -1.01 53.65 -8.62
CA SER A 285 -2.30 52.95 -8.49
C SER A 285 -2.45 51.86 -9.57
N TYR A 286 -3.33 50.89 -9.30
CA TYR A 286 -3.70 49.87 -10.28
C TYR A 286 -4.20 50.48 -11.60
N SER A 287 -5.08 51.49 -11.52
CA SER A 287 -5.65 52.17 -12.70
C SER A 287 -4.59 52.88 -13.53
N TYR A 288 -3.60 53.50 -12.88
CA TYR A 288 -2.47 54.11 -13.56
C TYR A 288 -1.57 53.05 -14.21
N GLN A 289 -1.27 51.96 -13.50
CA GLN A 289 -0.51 50.85 -14.08
C GLN A 289 -1.20 50.27 -15.32
N SER A 290 -2.53 50.20 -15.31
CA SER A 290 -3.35 49.76 -16.45
C SER A 290 -3.22 50.67 -17.67
N SER A 291 -3.16 51.99 -17.49
CA SER A 291 -3.05 52.93 -18.62
C SER A 291 -1.68 52.93 -19.29
N ILE A 292 -0.63 52.47 -18.60
CA ILE A 292 0.76 52.44 -19.10
C ILE A 292 1.29 51.03 -19.37
N TYR A 293 0.47 50.00 -19.18
CA TYR A 293 0.90 48.62 -19.37
C TYR A 293 1.26 48.35 -20.84
N ASN A 294 2.48 47.89 -21.08
CA ASN A 294 2.96 47.48 -22.39
C ASN A 294 3.62 46.09 -22.32
N PRO A 295 2.90 45.01 -22.69
CA PRO A 295 3.42 43.64 -22.59
C PRO A 295 4.68 43.40 -23.43
N TYR A 296 4.98 44.24 -24.41
CA TYR A 296 6.12 44.06 -25.32
C TYR A 296 7.42 44.72 -24.84
N SER A 297 7.40 45.45 -23.72
CA SER A 297 8.58 46.20 -23.25
C SER A 297 9.58 45.38 -22.45
N GLY A 298 9.16 44.26 -21.86
CA GLY A 298 9.96 43.48 -20.90
C GLY A 298 10.13 44.12 -19.51
N TYR A 299 9.95 45.45 -19.39
CA TYR A 299 9.99 46.21 -18.12
C TYR A 299 8.59 46.44 -17.52
N SER A 300 7.54 46.44 -18.34
CA SER A 300 6.20 46.80 -17.87
C SER A 300 5.48 45.64 -17.17
N ALA A 301 5.16 45.83 -15.89
CA ALA A 301 4.33 44.93 -15.11
C ALA A 301 2.84 45.04 -15.52
N PRO A 302 2.08 43.93 -15.62
CA PRO A 302 0.63 44.02 -15.72
C PRO A 302 0.02 44.69 -14.48
N PRO A 303 -1.18 45.26 -14.57
CA PRO A 303 -1.89 45.82 -13.42
C PRO A 303 -1.99 44.79 -12.29
N GLY A 304 -1.74 45.22 -11.05
CA GLY A 304 -1.67 44.32 -9.88
C GLY A 304 -0.32 43.63 -9.69
N ALA A 305 0.53 43.50 -10.72
CA ALA A 305 1.85 42.88 -10.62
C ALA A 305 3.00 43.89 -10.40
N SER A 306 2.69 45.19 -10.32
CA SER A 306 3.68 46.25 -10.14
C SER A 306 3.95 46.49 -8.66
N GLU A 307 5.21 46.34 -8.22
CA GLU A 307 5.58 46.60 -6.82
C GLU A 307 5.35 48.06 -6.40
N HIS A 308 5.24 48.99 -7.35
CA HIS A 308 4.85 50.38 -7.06
C HIS A 308 3.46 50.50 -6.44
N GLN A 309 2.54 49.56 -6.70
CA GLN A 309 1.22 49.60 -6.05
C GLN A 309 1.31 49.31 -4.54
N LEU A 310 2.39 48.69 -4.06
CA LEU A 310 2.65 48.53 -2.62
C LEU A 310 2.99 49.84 -1.92
N GLY A 311 3.41 50.87 -2.66
CA GLY A 311 4.05 52.05 -2.07
C GLY A 311 5.37 51.72 -1.35
N LEU A 312 5.98 50.58 -1.67
CA LEU A 312 7.24 50.09 -1.09
C LEU A 312 8.39 50.13 -2.10
N ALA A 313 8.11 50.43 -3.38
CA ALA A 313 9.12 50.62 -4.41
C ALA A 313 9.35 52.11 -4.68
N MET A 314 10.59 52.46 -5.01
CA MET A 314 10.97 53.78 -5.50
C MET A 314 11.96 53.60 -6.65
N ASP A 315 11.69 54.27 -7.77
CA ASP A 315 12.67 54.47 -8.82
C ASP A 315 13.54 55.68 -8.47
N VAL A 316 14.86 55.50 -8.50
CA VAL A 316 15.85 56.55 -8.23
C VAL A 316 16.81 56.74 -9.40
N THR A 317 17.42 57.91 -9.49
CA THR A 317 18.40 58.23 -10.54
C THR A 317 19.47 59.20 -10.05
N ALA A 318 20.41 59.55 -10.93
CA ALA A 318 21.43 60.58 -10.71
C ALA A 318 21.11 61.84 -11.52
N ALA A 319 21.68 62.98 -11.12
CA ALA A 319 21.44 64.28 -11.75
C ALA A 319 21.66 64.27 -13.27
N GLN A 320 22.70 63.56 -13.73
CA GLN A 320 23.09 63.50 -15.15
C GLN A 320 22.02 62.88 -16.07
N TYR A 321 21.09 62.09 -15.52
CA TYR A 321 20.03 61.45 -16.29
C TYR A 321 18.73 62.25 -16.30
N GLY A 322 18.64 63.37 -15.55
CA GLY A 322 17.51 64.30 -15.62
C GLY A 322 16.13 63.69 -15.35
N GLY A 323 16.07 62.60 -14.57
CA GLY A 323 14.83 61.86 -14.30
C GLY A 323 14.61 60.61 -15.17
N ASN A 324 15.48 60.34 -16.15
CA ASN A 324 15.40 59.11 -16.94
C ASN A 324 15.87 57.90 -16.13
N LEU A 325 15.21 56.76 -16.37
CA LEU A 325 15.52 55.46 -15.78
C LEU A 325 16.19 54.62 -16.86
N VAL A 326 17.50 54.40 -16.72
CA VAL A 326 18.33 53.73 -17.73
C VAL A 326 19.29 52.77 -17.05
N THR A 327 19.63 51.67 -17.73
CA THR A 327 20.49 50.62 -17.18
C THR A 327 21.90 51.15 -16.88
N GLU A 328 22.35 52.15 -17.62
CA GLU A 328 23.63 52.84 -17.41
C GLU A 328 23.77 53.49 -16.04
N PHE A 329 22.65 53.75 -15.34
CA PHE A 329 22.67 54.20 -13.95
C PHE A 329 23.42 53.22 -13.05
N GLY A 330 23.27 51.90 -13.26
CA GLY A 330 23.95 50.88 -12.46
C GLY A 330 25.48 50.91 -12.54
N TYR A 331 26.04 51.53 -13.58
CA TYR A 331 27.48 51.63 -13.79
C TYR A 331 28.09 52.93 -13.24
N THR A 332 27.28 53.90 -12.79
CA THR A 332 27.77 55.12 -12.16
C THR A 332 28.19 54.89 -10.71
N ASP A 333 28.85 55.87 -10.10
CA ASP A 333 29.22 55.80 -8.69
C ASP A 333 27.96 55.75 -7.80
N GLU A 334 26.90 56.48 -8.17
CA GLU A 334 25.63 56.45 -7.46
C GLU A 334 24.91 55.09 -7.54
N GLY A 335 24.84 54.49 -8.73
CA GLY A 335 24.20 53.18 -8.90
C GLY A 335 24.96 52.06 -8.18
N LYS A 336 26.30 52.08 -8.25
CA LYS A 336 27.15 51.11 -7.51
C LYS A 336 27.02 51.30 -6.01
N TRP A 337 27.05 52.54 -5.52
CA TRP A 337 26.87 52.83 -4.11
C TRP A 337 25.50 52.35 -3.63
N LEU A 338 24.44 52.60 -4.41
CA LEU A 338 23.09 52.14 -4.10
C LEU A 338 23.02 50.61 -4.02
N ALA A 339 23.52 49.91 -5.03
CA ALA A 339 23.53 48.44 -5.06
C ALA A 339 24.31 47.83 -3.89
N GLU A 340 25.32 48.54 -3.37
CA GLU A 340 26.11 48.09 -2.22
C GLU A 340 25.50 48.46 -0.88
N ASN A 341 24.83 49.61 -0.75
CA ASN A 341 24.46 50.16 0.55
C ASN A 341 22.95 50.15 0.85
N ALA A 342 22.09 49.99 -0.16
CA ALA A 342 20.63 50.06 0.01
C ALA A 342 20.10 49.14 1.13
N HIS A 343 20.68 47.95 1.27
CA HIS A 343 20.25 46.93 2.22
C HIS A 343 20.34 47.39 3.68
N LYS A 344 21.32 48.25 4.01
CA LYS A 344 21.52 48.83 5.34
C LYS A 344 20.34 49.69 5.79
N TYR A 345 19.54 50.14 4.83
CA TYR A 345 18.34 50.96 5.01
C TYR A 345 17.06 50.19 4.66
N GLY A 346 17.15 48.87 4.48
CA GLY A 346 16.00 48.02 4.18
C GLY A 346 15.56 48.00 2.73
N PHE A 347 16.39 48.49 1.81
CA PHE A 347 16.12 48.45 0.36
C PHE A 347 17.00 47.44 -0.36
N VAL A 348 16.47 46.85 -1.44
CA VAL A 348 17.26 46.06 -2.39
C VAL A 348 17.07 46.60 -3.80
N VAL A 349 18.08 46.46 -4.66
CA VAL A 349 17.86 46.55 -6.11
C VAL A 349 17.07 45.32 -6.52
N ARG A 350 15.81 45.53 -6.94
CA ARG A 350 14.82 44.44 -7.01
C ARG A 350 15.04 43.49 -8.18
N TYR A 351 15.45 44.04 -9.31
CA TYR A 351 15.62 43.33 -10.58
C TYR A 351 17.10 43.34 -10.93
N LEU A 352 17.80 42.25 -10.58
CA LEU A 352 19.25 42.08 -10.74
C LEU A 352 19.61 41.60 -12.16
N GLU A 353 20.82 41.93 -12.60
CA GLU A 353 21.38 41.44 -13.87
C GLU A 353 21.50 39.91 -13.87
N GLY A 354 21.06 39.25 -14.95
CA GLY A 354 21.13 37.79 -15.09
C GLY A 354 20.06 37.02 -14.31
N LYS A 355 19.08 37.70 -13.71
CA LYS A 355 17.97 37.11 -12.94
C LYS A 355 16.62 37.26 -13.64
N GLU A 356 16.61 37.53 -14.94
CA GLU A 356 15.42 37.81 -15.74
C GLU A 356 14.46 36.62 -15.81
N ASP A 357 14.99 35.40 -15.89
CA ASP A 357 14.21 34.16 -15.90
C ASP A 357 13.49 33.90 -14.56
N ILE A 358 13.98 34.53 -13.49
CA ILE A 358 13.45 34.39 -12.12
C ILE A 358 12.45 35.50 -11.82
N THR A 359 12.86 36.76 -12.00
CA THR A 359 12.03 37.93 -11.66
C THR A 359 10.99 38.23 -12.73
N GLY A 360 11.25 37.83 -13.97
CA GLY A 360 10.46 38.15 -15.15
C GLY A 360 10.68 39.58 -15.68
N TYR A 361 11.69 40.30 -15.20
CA TYR A 361 12.03 41.67 -15.62
C TYR A 361 13.51 41.77 -15.95
N TYR A 362 13.85 42.62 -16.93
CA TYR A 362 15.23 42.98 -17.24
C TYR A 362 15.91 43.68 -16.05
N TYR A 363 17.24 43.80 -16.10
CA TYR A 363 18.02 44.52 -15.09
C TYR A 363 17.54 45.98 -14.93
N GLU A 364 17.11 46.34 -13.72
CA GLU A 364 16.66 47.69 -13.35
C GLU A 364 17.46 48.23 -12.15
N PRO A 365 18.68 48.78 -12.36
CA PRO A 365 19.50 49.32 -11.27
C PRO A 365 18.86 50.49 -10.50
N TRP A 366 17.87 51.15 -11.10
CA TRP A 366 17.17 52.28 -10.51
C TRP A 366 16.04 51.85 -9.56
N HIS A 367 15.52 50.62 -9.70
CA HIS A 367 14.32 50.19 -9.01
C HIS A 367 14.67 49.56 -7.66
N ILE A 368 14.41 50.29 -6.58
CA ILE A 368 14.63 49.80 -5.22
C ILE A 368 13.34 49.44 -4.52
N ARG A 369 13.35 48.29 -3.83
CA ARG A 369 12.23 47.75 -3.07
C ARG A 369 12.54 47.71 -1.58
N TYR A 370 11.69 48.33 -0.76
CA TYR A 370 11.75 48.25 0.69
C TYR A 370 11.20 46.91 1.21
N LEU A 371 11.98 46.27 2.09
CA LEU A 371 11.69 44.98 2.72
C LEU A 371 11.98 44.97 4.24
N GLY A 372 12.44 46.11 4.78
CA GLY A 372 13.05 46.18 6.11
C GLY A 372 14.50 45.70 6.11
N VAL A 373 15.28 46.17 7.09
CA VAL A 373 16.74 45.99 7.14
C VAL A 373 17.15 44.51 7.17
N GLU A 374 16.48 43.69 7.98
CA GLU A 374 16.82 42.28 8.16
C GLU A 374 16.75 41.49 6.85
N LEU A 375 15.59 41.50 6.18
CA LEU A 375 15.41 40.77 4.93
C LEU A 375 16.25 41.36 3.79
N ALA A 376 16.32 42.69 3.67
CA ALA A 376 17.14 43.31 2.63
C ALA A 376 18.62 42.94 2.76
N THR A 377 19.14 42.88 3.99
CA THR A 377 20.52 42.46 4.28
C THR A 377 20.73 40.99 3.91
N GLU A 378 19.81 40.12 4.31
CA GLU A 378 19.90 38.70 3.97
C GLU A 378 19.91 38.45 2.46
N LEU A 379 19.04 39.12 1.70
CA LEU A 379 18.99 39.01 0.24
C LEU A 379 20.29 39.49 -0.40
N LYS A 380 20.84 40.63 0.06
CA LYS A 380 22.10 41.18 -0.45
C LYS A 380 23.27 40.25 -0.16
N GLU A 381 23.41 39.75 1.07
CA GLU A 381 24.51 38.88 1.47
C GLU A 381 24.51 37.55 0.71
N LYS A 382 23.31 37.00 0.44
CA LYS A 382 23.14 35.75 -0.29
C LYS A 382 23.08 35.92 -1.81
N GLY A 383 22.95 37.14 -2.33
CA GLY A 383 22.75 37.42 -3.74
C GLY A 383 21.44 36.84 -4.31
N LEU A 384 20.39 36.80 -3.48
CA LEU A 384 19.09 36.23 -3.83
C LEU A 384 18.11 37.31 -4.29
N THR A 385 17.22 36.95 -5.22
CA THR A 385 16.00 37.71 -5.47
C THR A 385 14.94 37.41 -4.40
N LEU A 386 13.88 38.24 -4.34
CA LEU A 386 12.75 38.01 -3.46
C LEU A 386 12.03 36.70 -3.81
N GLU A 387 11.94 36.36 -5.11
CA GLU A 387 11.40 35.07 -5.57
C GLU A 387 12.24 33.88 -5.08
N GLU A 388 13.57 33.95 -5.17
CA GLU A 388 14.44 32.87 -4.71
C GLU A 388 14.33 32.64 -3.21
N PHE A 389 14.20 33.72 -2.42
CA PHE A 389 14.00 33.63 -0.97
C PHE A 389 12.69 32.93 -0.60
N TYR A 390 11.61 33.21 -1.33
CA TYR A 390 10.31 32.57 -1.09
C TYR A 390 10.10 31.24 -1.82
N GLY A 391 11.03 30.83 -2.69
CA GLY A 391 10.89 29.62 -3.51
C GLY A 391 9.85 29.75 -4.63
N GLU A 392 9.67 30.95 -5.17
CA GLU A 392 8.56 31.36 -6.04
C GLU A 392 8.89 31.40 -7.56
N TYR A 393 10.03 30.82 -7.97
CA TYR A 393 10.57 30.90 -9.33
C TYR A 393 10.03 29.85 -10.31
#